data_AF-A0AAU0HG83-F1
#
_entry.id   AF-A0AAU0HG83-F1
#
_cell.length_a   1.000
_cell.length_b   1.000
_cell.length_c   1.000
_cell.angle_alpha   90.00
_cell.angle_beta   90.00
_cell.angle_gamma   90.00
#
_symmetry.space_group_name_H-M   'P 1'
#
loop_
_entity.id
_entity.type
_entity.pdbx_description
1 polymer ?
#
loop_
_entity_poly.entity_id
_entity_poly.type
_entity_poly.pdbx_seq_one_letter_code
_entity_poly.pdbx_strand_id
1 'polypeptide(L)'
;MGTIFVAVLAALGLGGIGDETPSPSGYTGWQEGRLSMSWETKSKTNEASIDIPTAYAMKDGLSQLYFVCDASTYRLRIAETPVPIDGFHGTQDRKVRSKSFLLYIDDELVYRGTAQHYMQLDFYAPMEREPAAKLFNAVVRGQTAAYSIKGRKEQVPLWLPPMDDEFKSFVKACKDLAATYGGN
;
A
#
# COMPACT_ATOMS: atom_id res chain seq x y z
N MET A 1 -41.39 10.24 -55.91
CA MET A 1 -42.17 10.26 -54.65
C MET A 1 -41.95 8.92 -53.98
N GLY A 2 -41.36 8.73 -52.82
CA GLY A 2 -40.67 9.57 -51.86
C GLY A 2 -40.16 8.56 -50.81
N THR A 3 -38.85 8.50 -50.64
CA THR A 3 -38.13 7.54 -49.80
C THR A 3 -38.41 7.79 -48.32
N ILE A 4 -38.71 6.76 -47.54
CA ILE A 4 -38.64 6.84 -46.06
C ILE A 4 -37.72 5.72 -45.59
N PHE A 5 -36.48 6.11 -45.30
CA PHE A 5 -35.54 5.35 -44.49
C PHE A 5 -36.00 5.43 -43.03
N VAL A 6 -36.35 4.30 -42.42
CA VAL A 6 -36.46 4.21 -40.96
C VAL A 6 -35.09 3.81 -40.44
N ALA A 7 -34.35 4.80 -39.94
CA ALA A 7 -33.12 4.60 -39.19
C ALA A 7 -33.47 4.00 -37.82
N VAL A 8 -33.09 2.73 -37.61
CA VAL A 8 -33.07 2.15 -36.26
C VAL A 8 -31.77 2.64 -35.60
N LEU A 9 -31.88 3.68 -34.78
CA LEU A 9 -30.79 4.08 -33.90
C LEU A 9 -30.55 2.97 -32.88
N ALA A 10 -29.36 2.36 -32.96
CA ALA A 10 -28.80 1.56 -31.90
C ALA A 10 -28.58 2.44 -30.67
N ALA A 11 -29.39 2.26 -29.64
CA ALA A 11 -29.06 2.72 -28.30
C ALA A 11 -27.97 1.78 -27.76
N LEU A 12 -26.71 2.12 -28.04
CA LEU A 12 -25.58 1.69 -27.21
C LEU A 12 -25.77 2.35 -25.84
N GLY A 13 -26.51 1.68 -24.97
CA GLY A 13 -26.41 1.91 -23.54
C GLY A 13 -24.98 1.58 -23.14
N LEU A 14 -24.16 2.62 -23.01
CA LEU A 14 -22.94 2.60 -22.21
C LEU A 14 -23.39 2.36 -20.76
N GLY A 15 -23.70 1.11 -20.44
CA GLY A 15 -23.66 0.62 -19.08
C GLY A 15 -22.21 0.71 -18.66
N GLY A 16 -21.88 1.79 -17.95
CA GLY A 16 -20.68 1.85 -17.14
C GLY A 16 -20.75 0.69 -16.16
N ILE A 17 -20.10 -0.41 -16.50
CA ILE A 17 -19.72 -1.41 -15.52
C ILE A 17 -18.51 -0.78 -14.85
N GLY A 18 -18.79 0.08 -13.87
CA GLY A 18 -17.88 0.20 -12.74
C GLY A 18 -17.84 -1.19 -12.15
N ASP A 19 -16.84 -1.98 -12.54
CA ASP A 19 -16.37 -3.10 -11.74
C ASP A 19 -15.86 -2.44 -10.45
N GLU A 20 -16.80 -2.14 -9.54
CA GLU A 20 -16.52 -1.99 -8.12
C GLU A 20 -15.90 -3.32 -7.73
N THR A 21 -14.58 -3.41 -7.86
CA THR A 21 -13.82 -4.56 -7.40
C THR A 21 -14.23 -4.73 -5.95
N PRO A 22 -14.99 -5.77 -5.58
CA PRO A 22 -15.57 -5.83 -4.26
C PRO A 22 -14.41 -5.93 -3.28
N SER A 23 -14.26 -4.91 -2.43
CA SER A 23 -13.47 -5.03 -1.21
C SER A 23 -13.95 -6.30 -0.51
N PRO A 24 -13.08 -7.31 -0.30
CA PRO A 24 -13.54 -8.57 0.26
C PRO A 24 -14.26 -8.29 1.59
N SER A 25 -15.50 -8.74 1.70
CA SER A 25 -16.33 -8.55 2.89
C SER A 25 -15.67 -9.28 4.06
N GLY A 26 -15.04 -8.52 4.96
CA GLY A 26 -14.28 -9.06 6.09
C GLY A 26 -13.19 -8.15 6.63
N TYR A 27 -12.73 -7.14 5.89
CA TYR A 27 -11.73 -6.17 6.38
C TYR A 27 -12.38 -5.03 7.15
N THR A 28 -12.07 -4.89 8.44
CA THR A 28 -12.75 -3.94 9.33
C THR A 28 -11.80 -2.90 9.89
N GLY A 29 -11.29 -1.98 9.08
CA GLY A 29 -10.65 -0.78 9.63
C GLY A 29 -9.14 -0.83 9.84
N TRP A 30 -8.63 0.02 10.74
CA TRP A 30 -7.19 0.13 11.03
C TRP A 30 -6.78 -0.63 12.29
N GLN A 31 -5.64 -1.31 12.23
CA GLN A 31 -4.99 -1.96 13.37
C GLN A 31 -3.53 -1.51 13.49
N GLU A 32 -3.11 -1.13 14.69
CA GLU A 32 -1.70 -0.95 15.05
C GLU A 32 -1.06 -2.31 15.31
N GLY A 33 0.17 -2.50 14.88
CA GLY A 33 0.94 -3.72 15.12
C GLY A 33 2.42 -3.52 14.92
N ARG A 34 3.17 -4.63 14.99
CA ARG A 34 4.63 -4.61 14.95
C ARG A 34 5.18 -5.39 13.76
N LEU A 35 5.96 -4.74 12.92
CA LEU A 35 6.74 -5.43 11.89
C LEU A 35 8.17 -5.64 12.39
N SER A 36 8.60 -6.89 12.50
CA SER A 36 9.99 -7.24 12.82
C SER A 36 10.71 -7.78 11.59
N MET A 37 11.87 -7.21 11.28
CA MET A 37 12.72 -7.64 10.17
C MET A 37 14.13 -7.91 10.70
N SER A 38 14.63 -9.13 10.59
CA SER A 38 16.04 -9.46 10.89
C SER A 38 16.87 -9.54 9.60
N TRP A 39 18.18 -9.32 9.66
CA TRP A 39 19.07 -9.63 8.54
C TRP A 39 20.43 -10.13 9.01
N GLU A 40 21.04 -10.98 8.18
CA GLU A 40 22.35 -11.55 8.41
C GLU A 40 23.42 -10.82 7.60
N THR A 41 24.57 -10.52 8.22
CA THR A 41 25.73 -9.95 7.52
C THR A 41 26.95 -10.88 7.61
N LYS A 42 27.66 -11.06 6.50
CA LYS A 42 28.80 -11.99 6.39
C LYS A 42 30.01 -11.67 7.29
N SER A 43 30.07 -10.49 7.91
CA SER A 43 31.30 -10.00 8.57
C SER A 43 31.30 -10.06 10.10
N LYS A 44 30.23 -10.55 10.72
CA LYS A 44 30.04 -10.95 12.12
C LYS A 44 28.53 -11.14 12.28
N THR A 45 28.10 -12.08 13.12
CA THR A 45 26.71 -12.40 13.46
C THR A 45 25.99 -11.22 14.12
N ASN A 46 25.95 -10.07 13.46
CA ASN A 46 25.16 -8.92 13.84
C ASN A 46 23.81 -9.12 13.17
N GLU A 47 22.96 -9.87 13.85
CA GLU A 47 21.53 -9.87 13.62
C GLU A 47 21.03 -8.48 14.00
N ALA A 48 20.66 -7.69 13.00
CA ALA A 48 20.00 -6.42 13.25
C ALA A 48 18.51 -6.65 13.00
N SER A 49 17.72 -6.49 14.06
CA SER A 49 16.26 -6.51 13.99
C SER A 49 15.78 -5.06 13.93
N ILE A 50 15.03 -4.70 12.90
CA ILE A 50 14.20 -3.50 12.93
C ILE A 50 12.84 -3.95 13.42
N ASP A 51 12.48 -3.47 14.59
CA ASP A 51 11.12 -3.50 15.08
C ASP A 51 10.46 -2.16 14.72
N ILE A 52 9.34 -2.24 14.02
CA ILE A 52 8.54 -1.10 13.61
C ILE A 52 7.28 -1.13 14.47
N PRO A 53 7.28 -0.48 15.65
CA PRO A 53 6.21 -0.57 16.62
C PRO A 53 4.93 0.18 16.20
N THR A 54 5.00 0.92 15.11
CA THR A 54 4.00 1.86 14.61
C THR A 54 3.63 1.53 13.17
N ALA A 55 3.48 0.24 12.88
CA ALA A 55 2.90 -0.22 11.63
C ALA A 55 1.37 -0.22 11.79
N TYR A 56 0.68 0.26 10.77
CA TYR A 56 -0.77 0.26 10.72
C TYR A 56 -1.24 -0.38 9.43
N ALA A 57 -2.22 -1.27 9.52
CA ALA A 57 -2.74 -2.04 8.40
C ALA A 57 -4.24 -2.28 8.52
N MET A 58 -4.83 -2.98 7.54
CA MET A 58 -6.21 -3.44 7.66
C MET A 58 -6.36 -4.40 8.84
N LYS A 59 -7.40 -4.20 9.66
CA LYS A 59 -7.76 -5.03 10.82
C LYS A 59 -8.40 -6.37 10.40
N ASP A 60 -8.23 -7.38 11.26
CA ASP A 60 -8.89 -8.69 11.21
C ASP A 60 -8.69 -9.45 9.88
N GLY A 61 -7.45 -9.54 9.42
CA GLY A 61 -7.11 -10.31 8.24
C GLY A 61 -5.64 -10.26 7.86
N LEU A 62 -5.34 -10.78 6.69
CA LEU A 62 -4.04 -10.61 6.06
C LEU A 62 -4.02 -9.27 5.32
N SER A 63 -3.02 -8.42 5.58
CA SER A 63 -2.84 -7.14 4.89
C SER A 63 -1.71 -7.19 3.88
N GLN A 64 -1.89 -6.53 2.74
CA GLN A 64 -0.81 -6.26 1.79
C GLN A 64 -0.15 -4.91 2.07
N LEU A 65 -0.89 -3.94 2.60
CA LEU A 65 -0.43 -2.56 2.74
C LEU A 65 -0.19 -2.24 4.22
N TYR A 66 0.99 -1.69 4.51
CA TYR A 66 1.39 -1.27 5.84
C TYR A 66 1.87 0.16 5.80
N PHE A 67 1.15 1.01 6.53
CA PHE A 67 1.51 2.38 6.78
C PHE A 67 2.43 2.42 7.99
N VAL A 68 3.64 2.94 7.81
CA VAL A 68 4.67 2.97 8.85
C VAL A 68 4.93 4.40 9.25
N CYS A 69 4.89 4.65 10.56
CA CYS A 69 5.16 5.96 11.11
C CYS A 69 6.39 5.93 12.02
N ASP A 70 7.55 6.33 11.51
CA ASP A 70 8.73 6.49 12.35
C ASP A 70 8.90 7.97 12.76
N ALA A 71 9.69 8.21 13.80
CA ALA A 71 9.98 9.50 14.46
C ALA A 71 10.09 10.74 13.55
N SER A 72 10.46 10.59 12.28
CA SER A 72 10.55 11.70 11.32
C SER A 72 10.08 11.35 9.90
N THR A 73 9.64 10.11 9.66
CA THR A 73 9.33 9.58 8.34
C THR A 73 8.02 8.81 8.33
N TYR A 74 7.12 9.22 7.43
CA TYR A 74 5.97 8.44 7.03
C TYR A 74 6.32 7.59 5.80
N ARG A 75 6.14 6.27 5.90
CA ARG A 75 6.59 5.29 4.89
C ARG A 75 5.53 4.23 4.61
N LEU A 76 5.77 3.46 3.55
CA LEU A 76 4.96 2.32 3.17
C LEU A 76 5.78 1.04 3.07
N ARG A 77 5.16 -0.08 3.42
CA ARG A 77 5.57 -1.43 3.01
C ARG A 77 4.38 -2.10 2.31
N ILE A 78 4.67 -2.81 1.23
CA ILE A 78 3.68 -3.52 0.41
C ILE A 78 4.13 -4.98 0.30
N ALA A 79 3.38 -5.90 0.91
CA ALA A 79 3.61 -7.33 0.77
C ALA A 79 3.04 -7.81 -0.58
N GLU A 80 3.75 -8.68 -1.29
CA GLU A 80 3.21 -9.34 -2.49
C GLU A 80 2.08 -10.31 -2.13
N THR A 81 2.18 -10.93 -0.96
CA THR A 81 1.13 -11.80 -0.40
C THR A 81 0.63 -11.17 0.90
N PRO A 82 -0.69 -11.09 1.12
CA PRO A 82 -1.23 -10.63 2.38
C PRO A 82 -0.62 -11.38 3.59
N VAL A 83 -0.17 -10.66 4.62
CA VAL A 83 0.36 -11.25 5.87
C VAL A 83 -0.31 -10.67 7.12
N PRO A 84 -0.27 -11.32 8.29
CA PRO A 84 -0.75 -10.73 9.54
C PRO A 84 0.18 -9.60 9.99
N ILE A 85 -0.38 -8.53 10.56
CA ILE A 85 0.41 -7.41 11.10
C ILE A 85 1.23 -7.83 12.34
N ASP A 86 0.66 -8.69 13.18
CA ASP A 86 1.32 -9.26 14.35
C ASP A 86 1.78 -10.70 14.03
N GLY A 87 3.08 -10.89 13.92
CA GLY A 87 3.68 -12.20 13.61
C GLY A 87 4.49 -12.25 12.32
N PHE A 88 4.65 -11.13 11.63
CA PHE A 88 5.59 -11.05 10.52
C PHE A 88 7.03 -10.96 11.05
N HIS A 89 7.79 -12.04 10.87
CA HIS A 89 9.23 -12.10 11.09
C HIS A 89 9.89 -12.74 9.87
N GLY A 90 10.98 -12.16 9.41
CA GLY A 90 11.82 -12.85 8.44
C GLY A 90 13.22 -12.28 8.36
N THR A 91 14.09 -13.09 7.74
CA THR A 91 15.52 -12.84 7.64
C THR A 91 15.89 -12.43 6.22
N GLN A 92 16.54 -11.27 6.07
CA GLN A 92 17.01 -10.78 4.78
C GLN A 92 18.54 -11.04 4.62
N ASP A 93 18.96 -11.63 3.50
CA ASP A 93 20.36 -11.61 3.04
C ASP A 93 20.65 -10.22 2.45
N ARG A 94 21.88 -9.73 2.56
CA ARG A 94 22.29 -8.34 2.31
C ARG A 94 21.83 -7.74 0.96
N LYS A 95 21.45 -8.55 -0.03
CA LYS A 95 21.04 -8.10 -1.36
C LYS A 95 19.57 -7.65 -1.43
N VAL A 96 19.30 -6.46 -0.91
CA VAL A 96 18.05 -5.72 -1.22
C VAL A 96 18.14 -5.17 -2.65
N ARG A 97 17.19 -5.52 -3.52
CA ARG A 97 17.20 -5.09 -4.93
C ARG A 97 16.29 -3.89 -5.13
N SER A 98 16.77 -2.86 -5.81
CA SER A 98 15.91 -1.76 -6.25
C SER A 98 15.09 -2.19 -7.48
N LYS A 99 13.79 -1.91 -7.45
CA LYS A 99 12.83 -2.18 -8.52
C LYS A 99 12.12 -0.89 -8.88
N SER A 100 11.81 -0.70 -10.17
CA SER A 100 11.03 0.46 -10.59
C SER A 100 9.57 0.24 -10.19
N PHE A 101 9.03 1.21 -9.47
CA PHE A 101 7.72 1.17 -8.83
C PHE A 101 6.83 2.24 -9.46
N LEU A 102 5.60 1.84 -9.78
CA LEU A 102 4.56 2.69 -10.33
C LEU A 102 3.34 2.58 -9.42
N LEU A 103 2.74 3.71 -9.07
CA LEU A 103 1.52 3.78 -8.26
C LEU A 103 0.39 4.37 -9.10
N TYR A 104 -0.76 3.73 -9.03
CA TYR A 104 -1.97 4.12 -9.72
C TYR A 104 -3.07 4.37 -8.68
N ILE A 105 -3.84 5.45 -8.88
CA ILE A 105 -5.02 5.78 -8.08
C ILE A 105 -6.14 6.05 -9.08
N ASP A 106 -7.28 5.38 -8.92
CA ASP A 106 -8.39 5.40 -9.89
C ASP A 106 -7.88 5.19 -11.35
N ASP A 107 -7.05 4.17 -11.53
CA ASP A 107 -6.38 3.79 -12.79
C ASP A 107 -5.41 4.82 -13.40
N GLU A 108 -5.22 5.98 -12.77
CA GLU A 108 -4.27 7.00 -13.23
C GLU A 108 -2.88 6.80 -12.61
N LEU A 109 -1.84 6.85 -13.43
CA LEU A 109 -0.45 6.82 -12.94
C LEU A 109 -0.12 8.11 -12.18
N VAL A 110 -0.11 8.04 -10.85
CA VAL A 110 0.13 9.21 -9.98
C VAL A 110 1.56 9.31 -9.46
N TYR A 111 2.36 8.24 -9.55
CA TYR A 111 3.75 8.24 -9.11
C TYR A 111 4.61 7.23 -9.87
N ARG A 112 5.87 7.62 -10.14
CA ARG A 112 6.92 6.77 -10.71
C ARG A 112 8.20 6.95 -9.90
N GLY A 113 8.75 5.85 -9.40
CA GLY A 113 10.01 5.88 -8.66
C GLY A 113 10.62 4.49 -8.47
N THR A 114 11.21 4.28 -7.31
CA THR A 114 11.87 3.02 -6.95
C THR A 114 11.34 2.47 -5.63
N ALA A 115 11.31 1.13 -5.54
CA ALA A 115 11.06 0.41 -4.32
C ALA A 115 12.21 -0.56 -4.03
N GLN A 116 12.57 -0.70 -2.77
CA GLN A 116 13.43 -1.77 -2.29
C GLN A 116 12.62 -3.06 -2.21
N HIS A 117 13.11 -4.12 -2.86
CA HIS A 117 12.51 -5.45 -2.80
C HIS A 117 13.27 -6.32 -1.79
N TYR A 118 12.59 -6.66 -0.70
CA TYR A 118 13.04 -7.55 0.34
C TYR A 118 12.58 -8.97 -0.01
N MET A 119 13.38 -9.67 -0.80
CA MET A 119 12.98 -10.92 -1.46
C MET A 119 12.59 -12.04 -0.50
N GLN A 120 13.18 -12.13 0.70
CA GLN A 120 12.81 -13.18 1.66
C GLN A 120 11.55 -12.85 2.44
N LEU A 121 11.11 -11.60 2.35
CA LEU A 121 9.93 -11.09 3.03
C LEU A 121 8.78 -10.86 2.06
N ASP A 122 9.03 -11.05 0.76
CA ASP A 122 8.12 -10.68 -0.34
C ASP A 122 7.53 -9.28 -0.17
N PHE A 123 8.37 -8.32 0.23
CA PHE A 123 7.97 -6.92 0.47
C PHE A 123 8.62 -5.96 -0.49
N TYR A 124 7.83 -5.00 -0.97
CA TYR A 124 8.30 -3.76 -1.58
C TYR A 124 8.21 -2.61 -0.59
N ALA A 125 9.25 -1.78 -0.56
CA ALA A 125 9.25 -0.53 0.17
C ALA A 125 9.61 0.61 -0.77
N PRO A 126 8.62 1.40 -1.23
CA PRO A 126 8.89 2.63 -1.96
C PRO A 126 9.87 3.51 -1.18
N MET A 127 10.90 4.00 -1.86
CA MET A 127 12.01 4.69 -1.17
C MET A 127 11.65 6.11 -0.72
N GLU A 128 10.69 6.74 -1.39
CA GLU A 128 10.28 8.11 -1.14
C GLU A 128 9.02 8.17 -0.27
N ARG A 129 8.79 9.32 0.36
CA ARG A 129 7.60 9.58 1.21
C ARG A 129 6.33 9.82 0.39
N GLU A 130 6.47 10.24 -0.87
CA GLU A 130 5.36 10.64 -1.73
C GLU A 130 4.32 9.52 -1.96
N PRO A 131 4.69 8.25 -2.23
CA PRO A 131 3.74 7.14 -2.29
C PRO A 131 2.88 6.99 -1.03
N ALA A 132 3.48 7.16 0.16
CA ALA A 132 2.76 7.08 1.43
C ALA A 132 1.70 8.18 1.54
N ALA A 133 2.07 9.41 1.19
CA ALA A 133 1.15 10.54 1.20
C ALA A 133 0.00 10.38 0.17
N LYS A 134 0.29 9.88 -1.04
CA LYS A 134 -0.73 9.64 -2.07
C LYS A 134 -1.73 8.57 -1.63
N LEU A 135 -1.26 7.44 -1.11
CA LEU A 135 -2.12 6.36 -0.65
C LEU A 135 -2.93 6.76 0.58
N PHE A 136 -2.35 7.54 1.49
CA PHE A 136 -3.10 8.12 2.61
C PHE A 136 -4.23 9.05 2.13
N ASN A 137 -3.97 9.91 1.15
CA ASN A 137 -5.01 10.76 0.57
C ASN A 137 -6.09 9.95 -0.18
N ALA A 138 -5.71 8.84 -0.80
CA ALA A 138 -6.64 7.93 -1.45
C ALA A 138 -7.61 7.27 -0.45
N VAL A 139 -7.11 6.86 0.74
CA VAL A 139 -7.96 6.41 1.85
C VAL A 139 -8.98 7.48 2.23
N VAL A 140 -8.53 8.72 2.47
CA VAL A 140 -9.41 9.84 2.87
C VAL A 140 -10.51 10.10 1.85
N ARG A 141 -10.21 9.88 0.57
CA ARG A 141 -11.14 10.14 -0.54
C ARG A 141 -11.97 8.93 -0.96
N GLY A 142 -11.74 7.76 -0.37
CA GLY A 142 -12.40 6.51 -0.77
C GLY A 142 -12.05 6.07 -2.19
N GLN A 143 -10.84 6.37 -2.65
CA GLN A 143 -10.37 6.02 -4.00
C GLN A 143 -9.81 4.61 -4.05
N THR A 144 -9.72 4.05 -5.26
CA THR A 144 -9.04 2.78 -5.48
C THR A 144 -7.55 2.99 -5.71
N ALA A 145 -6.74 1.99 -5.40
CA ALA A 145 -5.31 2.06 -5.61
C ALA A 145 -4.76 0.75 -6.17
N ALA A 146 -3.72 0.85 -6.98
CA ALA A 146 -2.96 -0.29 -7.46
C ALA A 146 -1.49 0.09 -7.60
N TYR A 147 -0.61 -0.91 -7.59
CA TYR A 147 0.80 -0.71 -7.91
C TYR A 147 1.26 -1.64 -9.01
N SER A 148 2.34 -1.28 -9.69
CA SER A 148 3.06 -2.23 -10.54
C SER A 148 4.57 -2.06 -10.42
N ILE A 149 5.27 -3.17 -10.66
CA ILE A 149 6.72 -3.20 -10.76
C ILE A 149 7.10 -3.30 -12.23
N LYS A 150 7.91 -2.37 -12.73
CA LYS A 150 8.30 -2.33 -14.14
C LYS A 150 8.88 -3.68 -14.58
N GLY A 151 8.29 -4.25 -15.62
CA GLY A 151 8.61 -5.60 -16.13
C GLY A 151 7.55 -6.66 -15.80
N ARG A 152 6.60 -6.34 -14.90
CA ARG A 152 5.34 -7.09 -14.76
C ARG A 152 4.27 -6.38 -15.61
N LYS A 153 3.41 -7.18 -16.26
CA LYS A 153 2.32 -6.65 -17.10
C LYS A 153 1.08 -6.26 -16.30
N GLU A 154 0.92 -6.82 -15.11
CA GLU A 154 -0.29 -6.69 -14.30
C GLU A 154 -0.12 -5.60 -13.23
N GLN A 155 -1.18 -4.80 -13.05
CA GLN A 155 -1.34 -3.95 -11.88
C GLN A 155 -1.90 -4.81 -10.75
N VAL A 156 -1.32 -4.67 -9.56
CA VAL A 156 -1.76 -5.37 -8.36
C VAL A 156 -2.63 -4.39 -7.56
N PRO A 157 -3.92 -4.69 -7.32
CA PRO A 157 -4.78 -3.82 -6.53
C PRO A 157 -4.29 -3.79 -5.09
N LEU A 158 -4.33 -2.59 -4.50
CA LEU A 158 -4.03 -2.36 -3.09
C LEU A 158 -5.34 -2.19 -2.35
N TRP A 159 -5.53 -2.98 -1.30
CA TRP A 159 -6.67 -2.83 -0.41
C TRP A 159 -6.40 -1.70 0.57
N LEU A 160 -7.20 -0.65 0.46
CA LEU A 160 -7.14 0.50 1.34
C LEU A 160 -8.13 0.31 2.50
N PRO A 161 -7.69 0.41 3.76
CA PRO A 161 -8.63 0.44 4.89
C PRO A 161 -9.56 1.66 4.81
N PRO A 162 -10.78 1.58 5.38
CA PRO A 162 -11.72 2.69 5.40
C PRO A 162 -11.28 3.83 6.33
N MET A 163 -11.97 4.96 6.26
CA MET A 163 -11.79 6.08 7.19
C MET A 163 -12.71 5.92 8.41
N ASP A 164 -12.25 5.23 9.44
CA ASP A 164 -12.95 4.99 10.71
C ASP A 164 -12.33 5.78 11.88
N ASP A 165 -12.71 5.46 13.12
CA ASP A 165 -12.17 6.15 14.31
C ASP A 165 -10.72 5.71 14.61
N GLU A 166 -10.35 4.49 14.23
CA GLU A 166 -8.99 3.96 14.30
C GLU A 166 -8.05 4.70 13.33
N PHE A 167 -8.52 5.08 12.14
CA PHE A 167 -7.77 5.96 11.22
C PHE A 167 -7.40 7.30 11.87
N LYS A 168 -8.34 7.92 12.59
CA LYS A 168 -8.07 9.19 13.28
C LYS A 168 -7.05 9.01 14.40
N SER A 169 -7.14 7.88 15.11
CA SER A 169 -6.20 7.51 16.18
C SER A 169 -4.78 7.30 15.62
N PHE A 170 -4.67 6.64 14.46
CA PHE A 170 -3.42 6.50 13.72
C PHE A 170 -2.80 7.87 13.36
N VAL A 171 -3.59 8.77 12.77
CA VAL A 171 -3.12 10.12 12.40
C VAL A 171 -2.61 10.88 13.62
N LYS A 172 -3.28 10.75 14.76
CA LYS A 172 -2.86 11.36 16.03
C LYS A 172 -1.54 10.76 16.52
N ALA A 173 -1.42 9.44 16.56
CA ALA A 173 -0.20 8.75 17.00
C ALA A 173 1.02 9.17 16.16
N CYS A 174 0.84 9.27 14.84
CA CYS A 174 1.87 9.78 13.94
C CYS A 174 2.34 11.20 14.25
N LYS A 175 1.39 12.11 14.54
CA LYS A 175 1.71 13.50 14.89
C LYS A 175 2.44 13.60 16.22
N ASP A 176 1.99 12.83 17.22
CA ASP A 176 2.61 12.81 18.56
C ASP A 176 4.05 12.28 18.49
N LEU A 177 4.30 11.25 17.68
CA LEU A 177 5.63 10.70 17.45
C LEU A 177 6.54 11.72 16.75
N ALA A 178 6.05 12.40 15.71
CA ALA A 178 6.79 13.44 15.00
C ALA A 178 7.12 14.65 15.91
N ALA A 179 6.21 15.06 16.80
CA ALA A 179 6.46 16.12 17.76
C ALA A 179 7.52 15.74 18.81
N THR A 180 7.58 14.46 19.18
CA THR A 180 8.53 13.94 20.19
C THR A 180 9.95 13.83 19.65
N TYR A 181 10.11 13.46 18.36
CA TYR A 181 11.42 13.12 17.80
C TYR A 181 11.86 13.97 16.60
N GLY A 182 10.97 14.77 15.99
CA GLY A 182 11.24 15.61 14.83
C GLY A 182 11.73 17.02 15.15
N GLY A 183 12.05 17.31 16.41
CA GLY A 183 12.51 18.62 16.91
C GLY A 183 14.03 18.86 16.84
N ASN A 184 14.71 18.41 15.78
CA ASN A 184 16.12 18.76 15.51
C ASN A 184 16.28 19.29 14.08
#